data_AF-A0A6M1PH61-F1
#
_entry.id   AF-A0A6M1PH61-F1
#
_cell.length_a   1.000
_cell.length_b   1.000
_cell.length_c   1.000
_cell.angle_alpha   90.00
_cell.angle_beta   90.00
_cell.angle_gamma   90.00
#
_symmetry.space_group_name_H-M   'P 1'
#
loop_
_entity.id
_entity.type
_entity.pdbx_description
1 polymer ?
#
loop_
_entity_poly.entity_id
_entity_poly.type
_entity_poly.pdbx_seq_one_letter_code
_entity_poly.pdbx_strand_id
1 'polypeptide(L)'
;MRVASIKQVKDNKGSLGQYEVIITKNDETISKKIIRIGNRYRVEPYNKLKLKHRGRTGTLMGYSEDNWGMLFARLKFDDTGKVGKVDIDEIVEI
;
A
#
# COMPACT_ATOMS: atom_id res chain seq x y z
N MET A 1 -4.65 18.18 -6.35
CA MET A 1 -4.59 16.79 -6.89
C MET A 1 -3.84 15.92 -5.89
N ARG A 2 -4.22 14.65 -5.68
CA ARG A 2 -3.43 13.71 -4.86
C ARG A 2 -2.60 12.85 -5.81
N VAL A 3 -1.29 12.79 -5.58
CA VAL A 3 -0.36 12.00 -6.40
C VAL A 3 0.40 11.08 -5.45
N ALA A 4 0.58 9.82 -5.86
CA ALA A 4 1.36 8.87 -5.10
C ALA A 4 2.62 8.51 -5.90
N SER A 5 3.77 8.64 -5.27
CA SER A 5 5.07 8.26 -5.84
C SER A 5 5.60 7.04 -5.09
N ILE A 6 6.10 6.06 -5.84
CA ILE A 6 6.73 4.87 -5.27
C ILE A 6 8.13 4.70 -5.83
N LYS A 7 9.09 4.48 -4.93
CA LYS A 7 10.47 4.24 -5.29
C LYS A 7 10.95 2.96 -4.63
N GLN A 8 11.49 2.05 -5.43
CA GLN A 8 12.14 0.86 -4.88
C GLN A 8 13.39 1.27 -4.10
N VAL A 9 13.50 0.81 -2.86
CA VAL A 9 14.66 1.01 -2.01
C VAL A 9 15.51 -0.26 -2.10
N LYS A 10 16.72 -0.14 -2.66
CA LYS A 10 17.67 -1.25 -2.63
C LYS A 10 18.29 -1.33 -1.24
N ASP A 11 18.02 -2.43 -0.56
CA ASP A 11 18.82 -2.87 0.60
C ASP A 11 20.19 -3.35 0.10
N ASN A 12 21.26 -3.01 0.84
CA ASN A 12 22.63 -3.52 0.64
C ASN A 12 22.73 -5.06 0.73
N LYS A 13 21.69 -5.76 1.19
CA LYS A 13 21.56 -7.23 1.22
C LYS A 13 20.78 -7.82 0.04
N GLY A 14 20.40 -7.01 -0.94
CA GLY A 14 19.71 -7.51 -2.15
C GLY A 14 18.24 -7.88 -1.94
N SER A 15 17.59 -7.41 -0.87
CA SER A 15 16.15 -7.60 -0.65
C SER A 15 15.32 -6.86 -1.70
N LEU A 16 15.07 -7.54 -2.82
CA LEU A 16 14.05 -7.19 -3.80
C LEU A 16 12.68 -7.23 -3.07
N GLY A 17 12.11 -6.06 -2.76
CA GLY A 17 10.77 -6.03 -2.18
C GLY A 17 10.45 -4.83 -1.30
N GLN A 18 11.42 -4.00 -0.93
CA GLN A 18 11.18 -2.80 -0.13
C GLN A 18 10.93 -1.57 -1.02
N TYR A 19 9.88 -0.82 -0.73
CA TYR A 19 9.48 0.38 -1.47
C TYR A 19 9.16 1.52 -0.51
N GLU A 20 9.66 2.71 -0.85
CA GLU A 20 9.25 3.95 -0.22
C GLU A 20 8.06 4.51 -0.99
N VAL A 21 6.97 4.77 -0.28
CA VAL A 21 5.75 5.36 -0.81
C VAL A 21 5.63 6.76 -0.23
N ILE A 22 5.52 7.75 -1.11
CA ILE A 22 5.33 9.15 -0.77
C ILE A 22 4.01 9.59 -1.40
N ILE A 23 3.15 10.20 -0.59
CA ILE A 23 1.86 10.70 -1.06
C ILE A 23 1.83 12.20 -0.84
N THR A 24 1.58 12.91 -1.93
CA THR A 24 1.59 14.36 -2.01
C THR A 24 0.19 14.87 -2.33
N LYS A 25 -0.24 15.94 -1.66
CA LYS A 25 -1.48 16.65 -1.94
C LYS A 25 -1.18 18.13 -2.04
N ASN A 26 -1.43 18.72 -3.21
CA ASN A 26 -1.12 20.14 -3.48
C ASN A 26 0.34 20.49 -3.11
N ASP A 27 1.28 19.68 -3.61
CA ASP A 27 2.73 19.79 -3.39
C ASP A 27 3.21 19.59 -1.94
N GLU A 28 2.30 19.32 -0.99
CA GLU A 28 2.64 18.96 0.38
C GLU A 28 2.68 17.44 0.57
N THR A 29 3.75 16.92 1.17
CA THR A 29 3.83 15.50 1.55
C THR A 29 2.91 15.24 2.74
N ILE A 30 1.87 14.44 2.53
CA ILE A 30 0.87 14.11 3.56
C ILE A 30 1.08 12.72 4.19
N SER A 31 1.79 11.83 3.50
CA SER A 31 2.10 10.49 4.00
C SER A 31 3.40 10.00 3.38
N LYS A 32 4.24 9.39 4.21
CA LYS A 32 5.49 8.76 3.80
C LYS A 32 5.63 7.46 4.57
N LYS A 33 5.74 6.34 3.86
CA LYS A 33 5.84 5.02 4.48
C LYS A 33 6.74 4.08 3.69
N ILE A 34 7.26 3.07 4.38
CA ILE A 34 7.98 1.96 3.76
C ILE A 34 7.03 0.77 3.69
N ILE A 35 6.96 0.12 2.54
CA ILE A 35 6.23 -1.13 2.35
C ILE A 35 7.17 -2.24 1.88
N ARG A 36 6.85 -3.49 2.20
CA ARG A 36 7.65 -4.67 1.86
C ARG A 36 6.78 -5.76 1.26
N ILE A 37 7.06 -6.15 0.02
CA ILE A 37 6.42 -7.30 -0.62
C ILE A 37 6.76 -8.56 0.20
N GLY A 38 5.76 -9.38 0.47
CA GLY A 38 5.87 -10.58 1.31
C GLY A 38 5.50 -10.36 2.78
N ASN A 39 5.48 -9.10 3.26
CA ASN A 39 5.09 -8.80 4.63
C ASN A 39 3.56 -8.75 4.79
N ARG A 40 3.09 -8.87 6.03
CA ARG A 40 1.67 -8.79 6.39
C ARG A 40 1.28 -7.36 6.70
N TYR A 41 0.08 -7.01 6.27
CA TYR A 41 -0.51 -5.70 6.44
C TYR A 41 -1.97 -5.82 6.86
N ARG A 42 -2.46 -4.79 7.55
CA ARG A 42 -3.87 -4.56 7.84
C ARG A 42 -4.37 -3.36 7.06
N VAL A 43 -5.63 -3.42 6.61
CA VAL A 43 -6.30 -2.32 5.92
C VAL A 43 -7.00 -1.40 6.92
N GLU A 44 -6.52 -0.17 7.02
CA GLU A 44 -7.02 0.91 7.89
C GLU A 44 -7.33 2.17 7.04
N PRO A 45 -8.55 2.27 6.48
CA PRO A 45 -8.94 3.41 5.66
C PRO A 45 -9.20 4.66 6.52
N TYR A 46 -8.73 5.81 6.06
CA TYR A 46 -9.00 7.11 6.71
C TYR A 46 -10.50 7.44 6.74
N ASN A 47 -11.20 7.11 5.64
CA ASN A 47 -12.65 7.28 5.58
C ASN A 47 -13.35 6.11 6.28
N LYS A 48 -13.99 6.40 7.41
CA LYS A 48 -14.76 5.42 8.20
C LYS A 48 -15.89 4.74 7.41
N LEU A 49 -16.38 5.35 6.33
CA LEU A 49 -17.42 4.79 5.47
C LEU A 49 -16.90 3.71 4.50
N LYS A 50 -15.58 3.57 4.32
CA LYS A 50 -15.00 2.55 3.45
C LYS A 50 -14.96 1.19 4.16
N LEU A 51 -16.06 0.44 4.11
CA LEU A 51 -16.24 -0.77 4.90
C LEU A 51 -15.68 -2.05 4.26
N LYS A 52 -15.62 -2.13 2.93
CA LYS A 52 -15.41 -3.39 2.17
C LYS A 52 -14.20 -4.23 2.63
N HIS A 53 -13.08 -3.57 2.91
CA HIS A 53 -11.83 -4.24 3.29
C HIS A 53 -11.31 -3.83 4.68
N ARG A 54 -12.03 -2.95 5.37
CA ARG A 54 -11.59 -2.36 6.64
C ARG A 54 -11.32 -3.45 7.68
N GLY A 55 -10.15 -3.37 8.30
CA GLY A 55 -9.70 -4.27 9.36
C GLY A 55 -9.20 -5.63 8.88
N ARG A 56 -9.33 -5.95 7.59
CA ARG A 56 -8.83 -7.21 7.03
C ARG A 56 -7.31 -7.20 6.95
N THR A 57 -6.71 -8.37 7.10
CA THR A 57 -5.27 -8.58 7.02
C THR A 57 -4.91 -9.43 5.81
N GLY A 58 -3.68 -9.25 5.32
CA GLY A 58 -3.18 -10.06 4.22
C GLY A 58 -1.70 -9.80 3.92
N THR A 59 -1.14 -10.66 3.10
CA THR A 59 0.23 -10.52 2.59
C THR A 59 0.27 -9.57 1.40
N LEU A 60 1.20 -8.61 1.42
CA LEU A 60 1.44 -7.73 0.29
C LEU A 60 2.12 -8.49 -0.85
N MET A 61 1.40 -8.68 -1.95
CA MET A 61 1.90 -9.39 -3.13
C MET A 61 2.57 -8.44 -4.14
N GLY A 62 2.31 -7.14 -4.04
CA GLY A 62 2.80 -6.13 -4.96
C GLY A 62 1.89 -4.90 -4.98
N TYR A 63 2.09 -4.03 -5.96
CA TYR A 63 1.28 -2.83 -6.16
C TYR A 63 0.87 -2.66 -7.63
N SER A 64 -0.11 -1.80 -7.87
CA SER A 64 -0.44 -1.32 -9.21
C SER A 64 -0.76 0.17 -9.18
N GLU A 65 -0.53 0.83 -10.30
CA GLU A 65 -0.86 2.23 -10.55
C GLU A 65 -2.03 2.29 -11.53
N ASP A 66 -2.92 3.28 -11.39
CA ASP A 66 -3.91 3.58 -12.42
C ASP A 66 -3.45 4.70 -13.37
N ASN A 67 -4.28 5.03 -14.35
CA ASN A 67 -3.96 6.06 -15.34
C ASN A 67 -3.89 7.49 -14.75
N TRP A 68 -4.22 7.67 -13.47
CA TRP A 68 -4.21 8.95 -12.77
C TRP A 68 -3.10 9.03 -11.71
N GLY A 69 -2.21 8.04 -11.66
CA GLY A 69 -1.11 8.00 -10.69
C GLY A 69 -1.53 7.58 -9.28
N MET A 70 -2.71 6.96 -9.13
CA MET A 70 -3.15 6.43 -7.84
C MET A 70 -2.56 5.04 -7.63
N LEU A 71 -1.85 4.88 -6.51
CA LEU A 71 -1.20 3.62 -6.15
C LEU A 71 -2.09 2.74 -5.28
N PHE A 72 -2.11 1.47 -5.60
CA PHE A 72 -2.89 0.46 -4.91
C PHE A 72 -2.04 -0.74 -4.50
N ALA A 73 -2.21 -1.19 -3.27
CA ALA A 73 -1.65 -2.43 -2.78
C ALA A 73 -2.49 -3.63 -3.23
N ARG A 74 -1.81 -4.70 -3.64
CA ARG A 74 -2.41 -6.02 -3.94
C ARG A 74 -2.20 -6.92 -2.73
N LEU A 75 -3.22 -7.06 -1.89
CA LEU A 75 -3.17 -7.91 -0.70
C LEU A 75 -3.81 -9.26 -0.99
N LYS A 76 -3.11 -10.35 -0.69
CA LYS A 76 -3.73 -11.67 -0.57
C LYS A 76 -4.31 -11.76 0.84
N PHE A 77 -5.64 -11.68 0.95
CA PHE A 77 -6.30 -11.63 2.26
C PHE A 77 -6.31 -13.00 2.95
N ASP A 78 -6.04 -13.00 4.25
CA ASP A 78 -5.86 -14.23 5.04
C ASP A 78 -7.17 -15.03 5.18
N ASP A 79 -8.29 -14.33 5.27
CA ASP A 79 -9.64 -14.89 5.47
C ASP A 79 -10.20 -15.63 4.25
N THR A 80 -9.79 -15.24 3.04
CA THR A 80 -10.38 -15.72 1.78
C THR A 80 -9.34 -16.31 0.83
N GLY A 81 -8.04 -16.11 1.08
CA GLY A 81 -6.95 -16.47 0.18
C GLY A 81 -6.95 -15.72 -1.15
N LYS A 82 -7.92 -14.81 -1.38
CA LYS A 82 -8.08 -14.06 -2.63
C LYS A 82 -7.27 -12.77 -2.60
N VAL A 83 -6.82 -12.36 -3.78
CA VAL A 83 -6.13 -11.07 -3.95
C VAL A 83 -7.15 -9.96 -4.15
N GLY A 84 -7.05 -8.91 -3.33
CA GLY A 84 -7.81 -7.67 -3.50
C GLY A 84 -6.92 -6.46 -3.68
N LYS A 85 -7.50 -5.41 -4.25
CA LYS A 85 -6.88 -4.11 -4.49
C LYS A 85 -7.37 -3.12 -3.43
N VAL A 86 -6.44 -2.50 -2.70
CA VAL A 86 -6.73 -1.47 -1.69
C VAL A 86 -5.80 -0.28 -1.88
N ASP A 87 -6.17 0.89 -1.40
CA ASP A 87 -5.32 2.08 -1.54
C ASP A 87 -4.05 1.86 -0.73
N ILE A 88 -2.89 2.15 -1.33
CA ILE A 88 -1.59 1.87 -0.69
C ILE A 88 -1.38 2.70 0.58
N ASP A 89 -2.08 3.83 0.71
CA ASP A 89 -2.05 4.66 1.90
C ASP A 89 -2.84 4.08 3.06
N GLU A 90 -3.76 3.18 2.79
CA GLU A 90 -4.67 2.61 3.80
C GLU A 90 -4.14 1.30 4.36
N ILE A 91 -2.89 0.92 4.10
CA ILE A 91 -2.27 -0.27 4.69
C ILE A 91 -1.25 0.10 5.77
N VAL A 92 -1.25 -0.70 6.83
CA VAL A 92 -0.35 -0.59 7.99
C VAL A 92 0.30 -1.96 8.24
N GLU A 93 1.61 -2.00 8.40
CA GLU A 93 2.37 -3.23 8.67
C GLU A 93 2.02 -3.78 10.06
N ILE A 94 1.90 -5.11 10.19
CA ILE A 94 1.56 -5.80 11.45
C ILE A 94 2.61 -6.81 11.88
#